data_AF-A0A5C9BLY9-F1
#
_entry.id   AF-A0A5C9BLY9-F1
#
_cell.length_a   1.000
_cell.length_b   1.000
_cell.length_c   1.000
_cell.angle_alpha   90.00
_cell.angle_beta   90.00
_cell.angle_gamma   90.00
#
_symmetry.space_group_name_H-M   'P 1'
#
loop_
_entity.id
_entity.type
_entity.pdbx_description
1 polymer ?
#
loop_
_entity_poly.entity_id
_entity_poly.type
_entity_poly.pdbx_seq_one_letter_code
_entity_poly.pdbx_strand_id
1 'polypeptide(L)'
;MKKLSKEFLELCRSVTAKRAKTVIDHILKHGQITTEELKVTYGYDHPPRAVRDVREHGIPLETFRVTGSNGRQIGAYRFGDIRKQRFSKLAGRTGLSKKIREALMDKYGCKCFIYLEEMDARELQIDHRVPYEVGGDEKTEELDPEDFMLLSGSANRAKSWSCEHCENWAGKKDKKVCLSCYWAYPDNYAHIAMRQIRRIDLVWQGDEIATYDKLKAQSTKLQKGIPAFVKQIIEAELSGKKTP
;
A
#
# COMPACT_ATOMS: atom_id res chain seq x y z
N MET A 1 8.12 -7.74 -34.11
CA MET A 1 7.91 -8.05 -32.67
C MET A 1 9.28 -8.23 -32.02
N LYS A 2 9.56 -7.52 -30.91
CA LYS A 2 10.75 -7.81 -30.10
C LYS A 2 10.59 -9.22 -29.53
N LYS A 3 11.60 -10.08 -29.66
CA LYS A 3 11.55 -11.48 -29.23
C LYS A 3 11.35 -11.51 -27.71
N LEU A 4 10.17 -11.94 -27.26
CA LEU A 4 9.87 -12.12 -25.83
C LEU A 4 10.77 -13.23 -25.29
N SER A 5 11.35 -13.05 -24.10
CA SER A 5 12.16 -14.10 -23.48
C SER A 5 11.27 -15.28 -23.08
N LYS A 6 11.85 -16.49 -23.03
CA LYS A 6 11.13 -17.69 -22.61
C LYS A 6 10.56 -17.54 -21.19
N GLU A 7 11.36 -16.95 -20.29
CA GLU A 7 10.97 -16.64 -18.91
C GLU A 7 9.74 -15.70 -18.84
N PHE A 8 9.68 -14.68 -19.70
CA PHE A 8 8.53 -13.77 -19.73
C PHE A 8 7.26 -14.47 -20.21
N LEU A 9 7.37 -15.33 -21.22
CA LEU A 9 6.25 -16.12 -21.71
C LEU A 9 5.73 -17.08 -20.64
N GLU A 10 6.62 -17.68 -19.85
CA GLU A 10 6.26 -18.51 -18.70
C GLU A 10 5.54 -17.71 -17.61
N LEU A 11 6.01 -16.48 -17.30
CA LEU A 11 5.30 -15.58 -16.38
C LEU A 11 3.89 -15.28 -16.88
N CYS A 12 3.74 -14.86 -18.14
CA CYS A 12 2.44 -14.57 -18.74
C CYS A 12 1.49 -15.77 -18.65
N ARG A 13 1.99 -16.98 -18.88
CA ARG A 13 1.21 -18.23 -18.81
C ARG A 13 0.87 -18.66 -17.38
N SER A 14 1.60 -18.19 -16.38
CA SER A 14 1.32 -18.51 -14.97
C SER A 14 0.12 -17.77 -14.40
N VAL A 15 -0.34 -16.69 -15.06
CA VAL A 15 -1.51 -15.90 -14.63
C VAL A 15 -2.81 -16.64 -14.94
N THR A 16 -3.52 -17.06 -13.88
CA THR A 16 -4.80 -17.80 -13.99
C THR A 16 -6.04 -16.92 -13.82
N ALA A 17 -5.90 -15.72 -13.24
CA ALA A 17 -7.01 -14.82 -12.99
C ALA A 17 -7.67 -14.40 -14.32
N LYS A 18 -8.95 -14.76 -14.50
CA LYS A 18 -9.68 -14.64 -15.77
C LYS A 18 -9.50 -13.30 -16.47
N ARG A 19 -9.64 -12.18 -15.76
CA ARG A 19 -9.55 -10.84 -16.34
C ARG A 19 -8.14 -10.53 -16.83
N ALA A 20 -7.12 -10.69 -15.98
CA ALA A 20 -5.74 -10.45 -16.35
C ALA A 20 -5.28 -11.39 -17.48
N LYS A 21 -5.66 -12.68 -17.40
CA LYS A 21 -5.35 -13.69 -18.43
C LYS A 21 -5.89 -13.29 -19.79
N THR A 22 -7.15 -12.86 -19.89
CA THR A 22 -7.76 -12.40 -21.15
C THR A 22 -6.95 -11.28 -21.80
N VAL A 23 -6.52 -10.29 -21.01
CA VAL A 23 -5.70 -9.17 -21.50
C VAL A 23 -4.34 -9.64 -21.99
N ILE A 24 -3.67 -10.50 -21.22
CA ILE A 24 -2.35 -11.06 -21.55
C ILE A 24 -2.41 -11.89 -22.84
N ASP A 25 -3.37 -12.81 -22.94
CA ASP A 25 -3.56 -13.68 -24.11
C ASP A 25 -3.83 -12.87 -25.38
N HIS A 26 -4.64 -11.82 -25.27
CA HIS A 26 -4.92 -10.92 -26.38
C HIS A 26 -3.65 -10.19 -26.84
N ILE A 27 -2.87 -9.60 -25.91
CA ILE A 27 -1.62 -8.91 -26.26
C ILE A 27 -0.58 -9.88 -26.85
N LEU A 28 -0.49 -11.13 -26.35
CA LEU A 28 0.39 -12.14 -26.92
C LEU A 28 0.02 -12.48 -28.38
N LYS A 29 -1.28 -12.51 -28.70
CA LYS A 29 -1.77 -12.84 -30.03
C LYS A 29 -1.74 -11.67 -31.01
N HIS A 30 -2.11 -10.48 -30.55
CA HIS A 30 -2.35 -9.31 -31.41
C HIS A 30 -1.30 -8.19 -31.24
N GLY A 31 -0.41 -8.32 -30.26
CA GLY A 31 0.66 -7.34 -29.95
C GLY A 31 0.21 -6.17 -29.09
N GLN A 32 -1.09 -5.89 -29.02
CA GLN A 32 -1.69 -4.84 -28.19
C GLN A 32 -3.16 -5.19 -27.91
N ILE A 33 -3.77 -4.50 -26.97
CA ILE A 33 -5.22 -4.50 -26.72
C ILE A 33 -5.72 -3.08 -26.46
N THR A 34 -6.87 -2.73 -27.00
CA THR A 34 -7.48 -1.40 -26.87
C THR A 34 -8.55 -1.35 -25.78
N THR A 35 -8.86 -0.15 -25.30
CA THR A 35 -10.01 0.06 -24.41
C THR A 35 -11.34 -0.32 -25.05
N GLU A 36 -11.42 -0.25 -26.38
CA GLU A 36 -12.58 -0.66 -27.16
C GLU A 36 -12.73 -2.17 -27.17
N GLU A 37 -11.69 -2.95 -27.47
CA GLU A 37 -11.73 -4.42 -27.42
C GLU A 37 -12.03 -4.93 -26.02
N LEU A 38 -11.44 -4.32 -24.98
CA LEU A 38 -11.74 -4.65 -23.58
C LEU A 38 -13.23 -4.51 -23.26
N LYS A 39 -13.88 -3.47 -23.79
CA LYS A 39 -15.29 -3.19 -23.53
C LYS A 39 -16.22 -3.98 -24.44
N VAL A 40 -16.00 -3.96 -25.74
CA VAL A 40 -16.91 -4.50 -26.77
C VAL A 40 -16.70 -5.99 -26.97
N THR A 41 -15.45 -6.45 -27.09
CA THR A 41 -15.13 -7.86 -27.35
C THR A 41 -15.19 -8.70 -26.07
N TYR A 42 -14.71 -8.15 -24.95
CA TYR A 42 -14.56 -8.90 -23.69
C TYR A 42 -15.53 -8.50 -22.58
N GLY A 43 -16.37 -7.48 -22.79
CA GLY A 43 -17.41 -7.08 -21.83
C GLY A 43 -16.89 -6.50 -20.52
N TYR A 44 -15.67 -5.93 -20.49
CA TYR A 44 -15.14 -5.27 -19.31
C TYR A 44 -15.54 -3.79 -19.28
N ASP A 45 -16.55 -3.46 -18.47
CA ASP A 45 -17.07 -2.09 -18.31
C ASP A 45 -16.04 -1.09 -17.77
N HIS A 46 -14.99 -1.58 -17.11
CA HIS A 46 -13.87 -0.79 -16.61
C HIS A 46 -12.53 -1.26 -17.20
N PRO A 47 -12.21 -0.90 -18.46
CA PRO A 47 -10.95 -1.27 -19.11
C PRO A 47 -9.68 -0.94 -18.30
N PRO A 48 -9.57 0.21 -17.61
CA PRO A 48 -8.40 0.51 -16.77
C PRO A 48 -8.19 -0.51 -15.64
N ARG A 49 -9.26 -1.10 -15.10
CA ARG A 49 -9.16 -2.12 -14.05
C ARG A 49 -8.60 -3.43 -14.61
N ALA A 50 -9.04 -3.84 -15.79
CA ALA A 50 -8.51 -5.04 -16.46
C ALA A 50 -7.00 -4.95 -16.70
N VAL A 51 -6.53 -3.76 -17.10
CA VAL A 51 -5.10 -3.47 -17.30
C VAL A 51 -4.33 -3.42 -15.98
N ARG A 52 -4.93 -2.83 -14.93
CA ARG A 52 -4.34 -2.81 -13.59
C ARG A 52 -4.15 -4.23 -13.04
N ASP A 53 -5.10 -5.12 -13.24
CA ASP A 53 -5.00 -6.52 -12.80
C ASP A 53 -3.77 -7.22 -13.43
N VAL A 54 -3.41 -6.91 -14.68
CA VAL A 54 -2.17 -7.42 -15.31
C VAL A 54 -0.91 -6.88 -14.64
N ARG A 55 -0.87 -5.58 -14.33
CA ARG A 55 0.25 -4.95 -13.62
C ARG A 55 0.42 -5.49 -12.20
N GLU A 56 -0.68 -5.81 -11.53
CA GLU A 56 -0.69 -6.46 -10.21
C GLU A 56 -0.10 -7.89 -10.26
N HIS A 57 -0.02 -8.52 -11.43
CA HIS A 57 0.69 -9.78 -11.66
C HIS A 57 2.17 -9.60 -12.07
N GLY A 58 2.73 -8.40 -11.92
CA GLY A 58 4.14 -8.12 -12.25
C GLY A 58 4.43 -8.03 -13.75
N ILE A 59 3.39 -7.93 -14.59
CA ILE A 59 3.56 -7.83 -16.05
C ILE A 59 3.49 -6.35 -16.47
N PRO A 60 4.58 -5.76 -16.99
CA PRO A 60 4.61 -4.35 -17.35
C PRO A 60 3.81 -4.10 -18.63
N LEU A 61 2.95 -3.09 -18.59
CA LEU A 61 2.18 -2.62 -19.74
C LEU A 61 2.45 -1.14 -20.02
N GLU A 62 2.83 -0.83 -21.25
CA GLU A 62 2.90 0.52 -21.82
C GLU A 62 1.51 0.94 -22.30
N THR A 63 1.09 2.15 -21.92
CA THR A 63 -0.15 2.76 -22.40
C THR A 63 0.19 3.75 -23.52
N PHE A 64 -0.51 3.68 -24.65
CA PHE A 64 -0.42 4.64 -25.75
C PHE A 64 -1.81 4.92 -26.32
N ARG A 65 -1.91 5.85 -27.27
CA ARG A 65 -3.18 6.21 -27.92
C ARG A 65 -3.25 5.69 -29.36
N VAL A 66 -4.43 5.24 -29.75
CA VAL A 66 -4.76 4.83 -31.13
C VAL A 66 -6.11 5.42 -31.53
N THR A 67 -6.37 5.52 -32.83
CA THR A 67 -7.69 5.92 -33.35
C THR A 67 -8.65 4.74 -33.24
N GLY A 68 -9.75 4.91 -32.48
CA GLY A 68 -10.82 3.93 -32.36
C GLY A 68 -11.76 3.90 -33.56
N SER A 69 -12.69 2.95 -33.60
CA SER A 69 -13.63 2.77 -34.72
C SER A 69 -14.48 4.02 -35.02
N ASN A 70 -14.74 4.85 -34.02
CA ASN A 70 -15.51 6.10 -34.11
C ASN A 70 -14.65 7.33 -34.43
N GLY A 71 -13.38 7.15 -34.79
CA GLY A 71 -12.44 8.23 -35.11
C GLY A 71 -11.86 8.99 -33.90
N ARG A 72 -12.26 8.65 -32.67
CA ARG A 72 -11.70 9.26 -31.45
C ARG A 72 -10.42 8.56 -31.01
N GLN A 73 -9.52 9.31 -30.37
CA GLN A 73 -8.33 8.74 -29.74
C GLN A 73 -8.72 7.94 -28.49
N ILE A 74 -8.36 6.67 -28.45
CA ILE A 74 -8.62 5.73 -27.35
C ILE A 74 -7.32 5.16 -26.79
N GLY A 75 -7.38 4.59 -25.58
CA GLY A 75 -6.22 3.94 -24.98
C GLY A 75 -5.94 2.58 -25.61
N ALA A 76 -4.66 2.27 -25.79
CA ALA A 76 -4.17 0.95 -26.15
C ALA A 76 -3.02 0.55 -25.22
N TYR A 77 -2.85 -0.75 -25.03
CA TYR A 77 -1.91 -1.32 -24.08
C TYR A 77 -1.11 -2.42 -24.78
N ARG A 78 0.21 -2.42 -24.56
CA ARG A 78 1.13 -3.46 -25.03
C ARG A 78 2.17 -3.76 -23.95
N PHE A 79 2.92 -4.86 -24.08
CA PHE A 79 4.00 -5.13 -23.14
C PHE A 79 5.04 -4.01 -23.14
N GLY A 80 5.41 -3.56 -21.93
CA GLY A 80 6.44 -2.52 -21.71
C GLY A 80 7.87 -3.05 -21.89
N ASP A 81 8.87 -2.31 -21.40
CA ASP A 81 10.27 -2.76 -21.49
C ASP A 81 10.56 -3.91 -20.53
N ILE A 82 10.53 -5.13 -21.08
CA ILE A 82 10.80 -6.42 -20.44
C ILE A 82 12.25 -6.53 -19.94
N ARG A 83 13.19 -5.72 -20.45
CA ARG A 83 14.62 -5.80 -20.08
C ARG A 83 14.94 -5.10 -18.75
N LYS A 84 14.07 -4.21 -18.28
CA LYS A 84 14.26 -3.46 -17.03
C LYS A 84 13.72 -4.20 -15.79
N GLN A 85 13.07 -5.36 -15.96
CA GLN A 85 12.54 -6.17 -14.87
C GLN A 85 13.02 -7.61 -15.01
N ARG A 86 13.67 -8.14 -13.98
CA ARG A 86 13.75 -9.59 -13.81
C ARG A 86 12.41 -10.04 -13.25
N PHE A 87 11.74 -10.92 -13.97
CA PHE A 87 10.46 -11.50 -13.59
C PHE A 87 10.67 -12.37 -12.35
N SER A 88 10.70 -11.76 -11.16
CA SER A 88 10.41 -12.51 -9.95
C SER A 88 9.01 -13.09 -10.17
N LYS A 89 8.83 -14.36 -9.86
CA LYS A 89 7.52 -14.98 -9.77
C LYS A 89 6.81 -14.32 -8.59
N LEU A 90 6.33 -13.09 -8.80
CA LEU A 90 5.36 -12.42 -7.97
C LEU A 90 4.08 -13.24 -8.12
N ALA A 91 4.04 -14.33 -7.36
CA ALA A 91 2.86 -15.11 -7.10
C ALA A 91 1.81 -14.10 -6.63
N GLY A 92 0.90 -13.77 -7.55
CA GLY A 92 -0.12 -12.78 -7.28
C GLY A 92 -0.83 -13.10 -5.97
N ARG A 93 -1.04 -12.09 -5.14
CA ARG A 93 -1.97 -11.94 -4.00
C ARG A 93 -2.41 -13.10 -3.08
N THR A 94 -2.08 -14.38 -3.24
CA THR A 94 -2.86 -15.44 -2.57
C THR A 94 -2.09 -16.43 -1.69
N GLY A 95 -0.80 -16.71 -1.93
CA GLY A 95 -0.04 -17.69 -1.11
C GLY A 95 0.97 -17.05 -0.16
N LEU A 96 1.89 -16.27 -0.73
CA LEU A 96 2.99 -15.64 0.01
C LEU A 96 2.49 -14.54 0.96
N SER A 97 1.49 -13.78 0.52
CA SER A 97 0.77 -12.80 1.35
C SER A 97 0.12 -13.42 2.58
N LYS A 98 -0.39 -14.65 2.46
CA LYS A 98 -1.02 -15.35 3.59
C LYS A 98 0.02 -15.78 4.63
N LYS A 99 1.14 -16.37 4.20
CA LYS A 99 2.24 -16.76 5.11
C LYS A 99 2.86 -15.56 5.82
N ILE A 100 3.09 -14.46 5.11
CA ILE A 100 3.62 -13.22 5.71
C ILE A 100 2.63 -12.66 6.74
N ARG A 101 1.34 -12.63 6.40
CA ARG A 101 0.30 -12.17 7.31
C ARG A 101 0.25 -13.02 8.58
N GLU A 102 0.27 -14.35 8.44
CA GLU A 102 0.29 -15.29 9.56
C GLU A 102 1.54 -15.06 10.43
N ALA A 103 2.73 -15.00 9.83
CA ALA A 103 3.97 -14.73 10.55
C ALA A 103 3.95 -13.39 11.31
N LEU A 104 3.39 -12.33 10.73
CA LEU A 104 3.22 -11.05 11.39
C LEU A 104 2.21 -11.12 12.55
N MET A 105 1.10 -11.83 12.37
CA MET A 105 0.08 -12.01 13.42
C MET A 105 0.61 -12.84 14.58
N ASP A 106 1.37 -13.91 14.30
CA ASP A 106 1.98 -14.75 15.32
C ASP A 106 3.04 -13.97 16.12
N LYS A 107 3.78 -13.07 15.47
CA LYS A 107 4.84 -12.28 16.11
C LYS A 107 4.33 -11.07 16.88
N TYR A 108 3.34 -10.35 16.35
CA TYR A 108 2.91 -9.05 16.86
C TYR A 108 1.46 -9.01 17.36
N GLY A 109 0.73 -10.11 17.23
CA GLY A 109 -0.70 -10.16 17.46
C GLY A 109 -1.52 -9.53 16.32
N CYS A 110 -2.84 -9.57 16.46
CA CYS A 110 -3.77 -8.92 15.53
C CYS A 110 -3.86 -7.43 15.83
N LYS A 111 -2.80 -6.70 15.52
CA LYS A 111 -2.63 -5.28 15.87
C LYS A 111 -2.45 -4.42 14.63
N CYS A 112 -3.10 -3.26 14.56
CA CYS A 112 -2.80 -2.26 13.55
C CYS A 112 -1.51 -1.52 13.94
N PHE A 113 -0.48 -1.54 13.10
CA PHE A 113 0.82 -0.97 13.48
C PHE A 113 0.80 0.56 13.57
N ILE A 114 -0.15 1.26 12.95
CA ILE A 114 -0.25 2.72 13.03
C ILE A 114 -1.04 3.17 14.26
N TYR A 115 -2.16 2.51 14.55
CA TYR A 115 -2.98 2.89 15.70
C TYR A 115 -2.52 2.23 16.99
N LEU A 116 -1.70 1.20 16.86
CA LEU A 116 -1.17 0.41 17.97
C LEU A 116 -2.26 -0.25 18.82
N GLU A 117 -3.35 -0.64 18.16
CA GLU A 117 -4.51 -1.26 18.77
C GLU A 117 -4.76 -2.68 18.27
N GLU A 118 -5.21 -3.55 19.18
CA GLU A 118 -5.76 -4.85 18.81
C GLU A 118 -7.07 -4.69 18.05
N MET A 119 -7.25 -5.49 17.01
CA MET A 119 -8.42 -5.47 16.14
C MET A 119 -8.74 -6.88 15.65
N ASP A 120 -9.95 -7.08 15.12
CA ASP A 120 -10.30 -8.36 14.49
C ASP A 120 -9.34 -8.65 13.33
N ALA A 121 -8.80 -9.87 13.29
CA ALA A 121 -7.87 -10.30 12.26
C ALA A 121 -8.39 -9.98 10.85
N ARG A 122 -9.70 -10.06 10.60
CA ARG A 122 -10.35 -9.80 9.30
C ARG A 122 -10.27 -8.35 8.86
N GLU A 123 -10.12 -7.40 9.78
CA GLU A 123 -9.99 -5.97 9.49
C GLU A 123 -8.57 -5.57 9.11
N LEU A 124 -7.60 -6.45 9.38
CA LEU A 124 -6.20 -6.23 9.06
C LEU A 124 -5.89 -6.63 7.62
N GLN A 125 -4.98 -5.91 7.01
CA GLN A 125 -4.36 -6.20 5.73
C GLN A 125 -2.85 -6.03 5.85
N ILE A 126 -2.12 -6.69 4.96
CA ILE A 126 -0.67 -6.51 4.86
C ILE A 126 -0.38 -5.38 3.87
N ASP A 127 0.66 -4.62 4.18
CA ASP A 127 1.26 -3.65 3.28
C ASP A 127 2.76 -3.59 3.52
N HIS A 128 3.52 -3.08 2.56
CA HIS A 128 4.96 -2.91 2.73
C HIS A 128 5.25 -1.74 3.67
N ARG A 129 6.26 -1.85 4.55
CA ARG A 129 6.73 -0.72 5.38
C ARG A 129 7.26 0.41 4.50
N VAL A 130 8.15 0.06 3.57
CA VAL A 130 8.65 0.97 2.54
C VAL A 130 7.82 0.75 1.29
N PRO A 131 7.23 1.78 0.67
CA PRO A 131 6.49 1.57 -0.56
C PRO A 131 7.33 0.95 -1.67
N TYR A 132 6.70 0.06 -2.45
CA TYR A 132 7.35 -0.62 -3.57
C TYR A 132 7.96 0.37 -4.57
N GLU A 133 7.29 1.50 -4.81
CA GLU A 133 7.74 2.58 -5.69
C GLU A 133 9.04 3.26 -5.22
N VAL A 134 9.45 3.05 -3.98
CA VAL A 134 10.70 3.58 -3.40
C VAL A 134 11.71 2.45 -3.16
N GLY A 135 11.30 1.36 -2.52
CA GLY A 135 12.21 0.27 -2.13
C GLY A 135 12.46 -0.77 -3.21
N GLY A 136 11.51 -0.98 -4.14
CA GLY A 136 11.41 -2.22 -4.91
C GLY A 136 11.28 -3.45 -3.99
N ASP A 137 11.29 -4.65 -4.59
CA ASP A 137 11.52 -5.88 -3.84
C ASP A 137 13.03 -6.17 -3.83
N GLU A 138 13.60 -6.47 -2.66
CA GLU A 138 14.95 -7.02 -2.59
C GLU A 138 15.00 -8.36 -3.34
N LYS A 139 16.11 -8.62 -4.03
CA LYS A 139 16.27 -9.70 -5.01
C LYS A 139 16.43 -11.09 -4.37
N THR A 140 15.73 -11.36 -3.28
CA THR A 140 15.70 -12.65 -2.62
C THR A 140 14.46 -13.42 -3.07
N GLU A 141 14.60 -14.73 -3.26
CA GLU A 141 13.46 -15.59 -3.63
C GLU A 141 12.43 -15.70 -2.50
N GLU A 142 12.80 -15.29 -1.28
CA GLU A 142 11.94 -15.21 -0.11
C GLU A 142 11.78 -13.75 0.34
N LEU A 143 10.52 -13.33 0.52
CA LEU A 143 10.16 -12.06 1.13
C LEU A 143 10.30 -12.15 2.65
N ASP A 144 10.98 -11.17 3.27
CA ASP A 144 11.09 -11.06 4.72
C ASP A 144 9.80 -10.47 5.30
N PRO A 145 9.10 -11.13 6.25
CA PRO A 145 7.95 -10.56 6.93
C PRO A 145 8.20 -9.16 7.53
N GLU A 146 9.44 -8.85 7.92
CA GLU A 146 9.79 -7.56 8.50
C GLU A 146 9.72 -6.39 7.51
N ASP A 147 9.76 -6.65 6.20
CA ASP A 147 9.50 -5.65 5.17
C ASP A 147 8.02 -5.24 5.09
N PHE A 148 7.15 -5.95 5.83
CA PHE A 148 5.71 -5.77 5.83
C PHE A 148 5.18 -5.33 7.20
N MET A 149 3.94 -4.87 7.21
CA MET A 149 3.22 -4.45 8.40
C MET A 149 1.73 -4.75 8.30
N LEU A 150 1.10 -5.01 9.45
CA LEU A 150 -0.35 -5.15 9.58
C LEU A 150 -0.98 -3.77 9.75
N LEU A 151 -2.00 -3.49 8.93
CA LEU A 151 -2.73 -2.23 8.92
C LEU A 151 -4.22 -2.47 8.85
N SER A 152 -5.00 -1.64 9.53
CA SER A 152 -6.43 -1.52 9.23
C SER A 152 -6.67 -0.88 7.86
N GLY A 153 -7.90 -0.99 7.35
CA GLY A 153 -8.32 -0.31 6.12
C GLY A 153 -8.06 1.20 6.12
N SER A 154 -8.36 1.88 7.22
CA SER A 154 -8.17 3.32 7.38
C SER A 154 -6.70 3.71 7.48
N ALA A 155 -5.90 2.98 8.26
CA ALA A 155 -4.48 3.24 8.41
C ALA A 155 -3.72 3.08 7.08
N ASN A 156 -4.02 2.02 6.33
CA ASN A 156 -3.44 1.79 5.01
C ASN A 156 -3.81 2.90 4.02
N ARG A 157 -5.08 3.34 4.00
CA ARG A 157 -5.50 4.46 3.13
C ARG A 157 -4.74 5.75 3.49
N ALA A 158 -4.59 6.03 4.77
CA ALA A 158 -3.85 7.22 5.23
C ALA A 158 -2.36 7.15 4.87
N LYS A 159 -1.73 5.98 5.04
CA LYS A 159 -0.37 5.70 4.59
C LYS A 159 -0.22 5.93 3.09
N SER A 160 -1.04 5.27 2.28
CA SER A 160 -1.01 5.37 0.82
C SER A 160 -1.15 6.83 0.36
N TRP A 161 -2.16 7.55 0.85
CA TRP A 161 -2.34 8.96 0.50
C TRP A 161 -1.13 9.80 0.89
N SER A 162 -0.62 9.64 2.11
CA SER A 162 0.53 10.44 2.56
C SER A 162 1.82 10.10 1.80
N CYS A 163 2.00 8.85 1.40
CA CYS A 163 3.15 8.40 0.62
C CYS A 163 3.07 8.93 -0.81
N GLU A 164 1.92 8.84 -1.49
CA GLU A 164 1.70 9.36 -2.85
C GLU A 164 1.98 10.86 -2.97
N HIS A 165 1.78 11.62 -1.89
CA HIS A 165 2.03 13.07 -1.83
C HIS A 165 3.37 13.43 -1.19
N CYS A 166 4.24 12.46 -0.93
CA CYS A 166 5.57 12.70 -0.37
C CYS A 166 6.60 12.99 -1.46
N GLU A 167 7.47 13.98 -1.26
CA GLU A 167 8.57 14.29 -2.19
C GLU A 167 9.51 13.09 -2.42
N ASN A 168 9.72 12.26 -1.40
CA ASN A 168 10.53 11.05 -1.54
C ASN A 168 9.90 10.08 -2.53
N TRP A 169 8.58 9.96 -2.51
CA TRP A 169 7.85 9.15 -3.47
C TRP A 169 7.91 9.74 -4.87
N ALA A 170 7.73 11.06 -5.03
CA ALA A 170 7.65 11.68 -6.34
C ALA A 170 8.99 11.73 -7.08
N GLY A 171 10.11 11.91 -6.37
CA GLY A 171 11.41 12.17 -6.99
C GLY A 171 12.61 11.45 -6.37
N LYS A 172 12.84 11.61 -5.06
CA LYS A 172 14.13 11.21 -4.44
C LYS A 172 14.34 9.69 -4.40
N LYS A 173 13.27 8.93 -4.16
CA LYS A 173 13.26 7.46 -4.09
C LYS A 173 14.32 6.88 -3.13
N ASP A 174 14.58 7.56 -2.01
CA ASP A 174 15.55 7.11 -1.02
C ASP A 174 14.88 6.23 0.04
N LYS A 175 15.24 4.94 0.09
CA LYS A 175 14.76 3.98 1.09
C LYS A 175 15.03 4.48 2.52
N LYS A 176 16.16 5.13 2.78
CA LYS A 176 16.53 5.61 4.12
C LYS A 176 15.54 6.63 4.68
N VAL A 177 15.00 7.50 3.82
CA VAL A 177 13.95 8.45 4.22
C VAL A 177 12.68 7.71 4.65
N CYS A 178 12.31 6.61 3.97
CA CYS A 178 11.16 5.81 4.40
C CYS A 178 11.44 5.07 5.72
N LEU A 179 12.66 4.57 5.93
CA LEU A 179 13.04 3.88 7.17
C LEU A 179 12.95 4.78 8.41
N SER A 180 13.05 6.11 8.27
CA SER A 180 12.84 7.08 9.35
C SER A 180 11.45 7.73 9.37
N CYS A 181 10.50 7.21 8.58
CA CYS A 181 9.15 7.76 8.43
C CYS A 181 8.13 7.05 9.34
N TYR A 182 7.20 7.82 9.91
CA TYR A 182 6.08 7.31 10.72
C TYR A 182 5.31 6.18 10.03
N TRP A 183 5.07 6.31 8.72
CA TRP A 183 4.29 5.34 7.97
C TRP A 183 4.98 3.98 7.76
N ALA A 184 6.29 3.89 8.04
CA ALA A 184 7.05 2.64 7.98
C ALA A 184 7.36 2.09 9.39
N TYR A 185 7.74 2.99 10.31
CA TYR A 185 8.16 2.66 11.67
C TYR A 185 7.56 3.66 12.68
N PRO A 186 6.26 3.53 13.00
CA PRO A 186 5.55 4.48 13.88
C PRO A 186 6.10 4.56 15.30
N ASP A 187 6.79 3.52 15.76
CA ASP A 187 7.44 3.50 17.09
C ASP A 187 8.86 4.13 17.07
N ASN A 188 9.46 4.32 15.88
CA ASN A 188 10.81 4.85 15.73
C ASN A 188 10.94 5.68 14.45
N TYR A 189 10.44 6.91 14.48
CA TYR A 189 10.45 7.81 13.32
C TYR A 189 10.88 9.23 13.67
N ALA A 190 11.40 9.92 12.64
CA ALA A 190 11.87 11.30 12.72
C ALA A 190 11.04 12.27 11.88
N HIS A 191 10.07 11.79 11.10
CA HIS A 191 9.19 12.65 10.31
C HIS A 191 7.93 11.91 9.83
N ILE A 192 6.96 12.68 9.36
CA ILE A 192 5.81 12.16 8.61
C ILE A 192 5.90 12.71 7.19
N ALA A 193 6.16 11.83 6.21
CA ALA A 193 6.31 12.20 4.80
C ALA A 193 7.26 13.41 4.59
N MET A 194 8.44 13.35 5.22
CA MET A 194 9.48 14.39 5.23
C MET A 194 9.14 15.70 5.97
N ARG A 195 7.94 15.80 6.56
CA ARG A 195 7.56 16.94 7.42
C ARG A 195 7.99 16.68 8.86
N GLN A 196 8.51 17.71 9.52
CA GLN A 196 8.90 17.66 10.94
C GLN A 196 7.66 17.63 11.84
N ILE A 197 7.02 16.46 11.90
CA ILE A 197 5.82 16.18 12.67
C ILE A 197 6.12 15.01 13.59
N ARG A 198 5.65 15.10 14.84
CA ARG A 198 5.50 13.97 15.76
C ARG A 198 4.02 13.83 16.08
N ARG A 199 3.50 12.64 15.84
CA ARG A 199 2.14 12.21 16.08
C ARG A 199 2.16 11.05 17.07
N ILE A 200 1.22 11.10 18.00
CA ILE A 200 0.81 9.95 18.79
C ILE A 200 -0.67 9.77 18.43
N ASP A 201 -1.04 8.57 18.02
CA ASP A 201 -2.44 8.15 17.93
C ASP A 201 -2.79 7.45 19.24
N LEU A 202 -3.88 7.89 19.86
CA LEU A 202 -4.40 7.29 21.09
C LEU A 202 -5.82 6.80 20.80
N VAL A 203 -6.07 5.55 21.15
CA VAL A 203 -7.40 4.96 21.12
C VAL A 203 -7.67 4.42 22.52
N TRP A 204 -8.90 4.60 23.00
CA TRP A 204 -9.35 4.02 24.26
C TRP A 204 -10.44 3.02 23.90
N GLN A 205 -10.22 1.74 24.18
CA GLN A 205 -11.16 0.66 23.86
C GLN A 205 -11.50 -0.17 25.09
N GLY A 206 -12.66 -0.84 25.06
CA GLY A 206 -13.12 -1.68 26.16
C GLY A 206 -13.11 -0.91 27.48
N ASP A 207 -12.36 -1.43 28.46
CA ASP A 207 -12.31 -0.87 29.81
C ASP A 207 -11.62 0.50 29.87
N GLU A 208 -10.78 0.84 28.88
CA GLU A 208 -10.07 2.12 28.83
C GLU A 208 -11.00 3.30 28.53
N ILE A 209 -12.21 3.05 28.01
CA ILE A 209 -13.22 4.08 27.74
C ILE A 209 -13.52 4.88 29.02
N ALA A 210 -13.54 4.23 30.19
CA ALA A 210 -13.75 4.91 31.46
C ALA A 210 -12.63 5.93 31.78
N THR A 211 -11.40 5.69 31.32
CA THR A 211 -10.29 6.65 31.44
C THR A 211 -10.49 7.83 30.50
N TYR A 212 -10.92 7.59 29.27
CA TYR A 212 -11.25 8.67 28.33
C TYR A 212 -12.40 9.55 28.84
N ASP A 213 -13.44 8.97 29.42
CA ASP A 213 -14.57 9.73 29.97
C ASP A 213 -14.14 10.62 31.14
N LYS A 214 -13.23 10.15 31.99
CA LYS A 214 -12.61 10.96 33.03
C LYS A 214 -11.78 12.11 32.43
N LEU A 215 -10.96 11.82 31.42
CA LEU A 215 -10.16 12.82 30.70
C LEU A 215 -11.06 13.91 30.09
N LYS A 216 -12.16 13.51 29.44
CA LYS A 216 -13.17 14.41 28.86
C LYS A 216 -13.85 15.26 29.93
N ALA A 217 -14.28 14.66 31.04
CA ALA A 217 -14.91 15.40 32.13
C ALA A 217 -13.96 16.46 32.72
N GLN A 218 -12.68 16.13 32.88
CA GLN A 218 -11.67 17.08 33.34
C GLN A 218 -11.41 18.19 32.30
N SER A 219 -11.28 17.83 31.02
CA SER A 219 -11.04 18.82 29.96
C SER A 219 -12.20 19.82 29.87
N THR A 220 -13.46 19.37 30.04
CA THR A 220 -14.64 20.24 30.09
C THR A 220 -14.61 21.18 31.29
N LYS A 221 -14.28 20.68 32.50
CA LYS A 221 -14.16 21.52 33.71
C LYS A 221 -13.12 22.63 33.52
N LEU A 222 -12.03 22.33 32.82
CA LEU A 222 -10.95 23.27 32.52
C LEU A 222 -11.19 24.11 31.25
N GLN A 223 -12.33 23.92 30.56
CA GLN A 223 -12.66 24.56 29.28
C GLN A 223 -11.57 24.40 28.21
N LYS A 224 -10.94 23.22 28.17
CA LYS A 224 -9.90 22.87 27.19
C LYS A 224 -10.38 21.76 26.27
N GLY A 225 -9.98 21.84 24.99
CA GLY A 225 -10.10 20.71 24.08
C GLY A 225 -9.22 19.55 24.55
N ILE A 226 -9.72 18.32 24.43
CA ILE A 226 -9.03 17.10 24.88
C ILE A 226 -7.57 17.02 24.37
N PRO A 227 -7.26 17.26 23.07
CA PRO A 227 -5.87 17.18 22.60
C PRO A 227 -4.93 18.18 23.26
N ALA A 228 -5.41 19.40 23.54
CA ALA A 228 -4.62 20.41 24.22
C ALA A 228 -4.40 20.04 25.69
N PHE A 229 -5.42 19.47 26.33
CA PHE A 229 -5.32 19.01 27.71
C PHE A 229 -4.35 17.83 27.85
N VAL A 230 -4.40 16.85 26.95
CA VAL A 230 -3.45 15.73 26.93
C VAL A 230 -2.01 16.21 26.76
N LYS A 231 -1.75 17.14 25.83
CA LYS A 231 -0.42 17.74 25.67
C LYS A 231 0.07 18.42 26.95
N GLN A 232 -0.80 19.17 27.62
CA GLN A 232 -0.46 19.80 28.89
C GLN A 232 -0.11 18.78 29.98
N ILE A 233 -0.87 17.69 30.10
CA ILE A 233 -0.57 16.62 31.08
C ILE A 233 0.82 16.04 30.82
N ILE A 234 1.13 15.74 29.55
CA ILE A 234 2.43 15.21 29.14
C ILE A 234 3.56 16.21 29.44
N GLU A 235 3.37 17.49 29.12
CA GLU A 235 4.35 18.54 29.40
C GLU A 235 4.60 18.71 30.91
N ALA A 236 3.55 18.64 31.72
CA ALA A 236 3.64 18.72 33.17
C ALA A 236 4.45 17.56 33.75
N GLU A 237 4.14 16.33 33.31
CA GLU A 237 4.85 15.11 33.71
C GLU A 237 6.34 15.17 33.33
N LEU A 238 6.65 15.52 32.07
CA LEU A 238 8.02 15.60 31.59
C LEU A 238 8.84 16.73 32.22
N SER A 239 8.19 17.80 32.66
CA SER A 239 8.85 18.94 33.32
C SER A 239 8.96 18.78 34.84
N GLY A 240 8.44 17.70 35.43
CA GLY A 240 8.40 17.47 36.87
C GLY A 240 7.48 18.45 37.62
N LYS A 241 6.64 19.21 36.91
CA LYS A 241 5.67 20.12 37.51
C LYS A 241 4.37 19.35 37.72
N LYS A 242 3.91 19.22 38.97
CA LYS A 242 2.57 18.66 39.23
C LYS A 242 1.52 19.53 38.54
N THR A 243 0.74 18.93 37.66
CA THR A 243 -0.47 19.54 37.08
C THR A 243 -1.45 19.82 38.23
N PRO A 244 -2.01 21.04 38.35
CA PRO A 244 -3.05 21.33 39.34
C PRO A 244 -4.33 20.53 39.08
#